data_AF-A0A973HNV8-F1
#
_entry.id   AF-A0A973HNV8-F1
#
_cell.length_a   1.000
_cell.length_b   1.000
_cell.length_c   1.000
_cell.angle_alpha   90.00
_cell.angle_beta   90.00
_cell.angle_gamma   90.00
#
_symmetry.space_group_name_H-M   'P 1'
#
loop_
_entity.id
_entity.type
_entity.pdbx_description
1 polymer ?
#
loop_
_entity_poly.entity_id
_entity_poly.type
_entity_poly.pdbx_seq_one_letter_code
_entity_poly.pdbx_strand_id
1 'polypeptide(L)'
;MSYKFIEVTDISALKGMPLEFLDIRGTQVTDISVLKGLPLKYLYLPNTAKNIEILRSVKTLKSINGKDVADFWGKHDKKLILKEDYQK
;
A
#
# COMPACT_ATOMS: atom_id res chain seq x y z
N MET A 1 -30.94 3.24 -12.99
CA MET A 1 -29.69 2.73 -13.59
C MET A 1 -28.71 2.50 -12.47
N SER A 2 -28.38 1.24 -12.16
CA SER A 2 -27.40 0.90 -11.13
C SER A 2 -26.02 0.91 -11.77
N TYR A 3 -25.24 1.97 -11.56
CA TYR A 3 -23.82 1.94 -11.90
C TYR A 3 -23.14 1.00 -10.91
N LYS A 4 -22.94 -0.26 -11.32
CA LYS A 4 -22.06 -1.16 -10.58
C LYS A 4 -20.64 -0.64 -10.78
N PHE A 5 -20.16 0.16 -9.83
CA PHE A 5 -18.74 0.42 -9.73
C PHE A 5 -18.04 -0.94 -9.68
N ILE A 6 -17.11 -1.18 -10.61
CA ILE A 6 -16.31 -2.40 -10.59
C ILE A 6 -15.33 -2.21 -9.44
N GLU A 7 -15.71 -2.72 -8.27
CA GLU A 7 -14.90 -2.71 -7.08
C GLU A 7 -13.71 -3.64 -7.31
N VAL A 8 -12.57 -3.08 -7.70
CA VAL A 8 -11.33 -3.84 -7.77
C VAL A 8 -10.97 -4.27 -6.35
N THR A 9 -11.01 -5.57 -6.10
CA THR A 9 -10.69 -6.19 -4.81
C THR A 9 -9.49 -7.13 -4.91
N ASP A 10 -9.27 -7.72 -6.09
CA ASP A 10 -8.16 -8.62 -6.38
C ASP A 10 -7.19 -7.99 -7.39
N ILE A 11 -5.90 -8.10 -7.08
CA ILE A 11 -4.78 -7.63 -7.91
C ILE A 11 -3.79 -8.76 -8.24
N SER A 12 -4.20 -10.02 -8.07
CA SER A 12 -3.41 -11.21 -8.39
C SER A 12 -2.84 -11.20 -9.81
N ALA A 13 -3.58 -10.61 -10.76
CA ALA A 13 -3.17 -10.44 -12.15
C ALA A 13 -1.89 -9.60 -12.33
N LEU A 14 -1.48 -8.80 -11.34
CA LEU A 14 -0.25 -8.00 -11.41
C LEU A 14 1.02 -8.80 -11.12
N LYS A 15 0.89 -10.05 -10.66
CA LYS A 15 2.02 -10.88 -10.25
C LYS A 15 3.01 -11.07 -11.41
N GLY A 16 4.28 -10.74 -11.16
CA GLY A 16 5.35 -10.89 -12.14
C GLY A 16 5.42 -9.79 -13.20
N MET A 17 4.53 -8.80 -13.15
CA MET A 17 4.61 -7.64 -14.06
C MET A 17 5.77 -6.73 -13.65
N PRO A 18 6.53 -6.17 -14.62
CA PRO A 18 7.66 -5.27 -14.35
C PRO A 18 7.19 -3.84 -14.07
N LEU A 19 6.26 -3.67 -13.12
CA LEU A 19 5.66 -2.36 -12.82
C LEU A 19 6.57 -1.54 -11.90
N GLU A 20 6.86 -0.31 -12.32
CA GLU A 20 7.57 0.68 -11.49
C GLU A 20 6.61 1.66 -10.79
N PHE A 21 5.42 1.87 -11.35
CA PHE A 21 4.39 2.77 -10.83
C PHE A 21 3.06 2.00 -10.72
N LEU A 22 2.41 2.11 -9.56
CA LEU A 22 1.08 1.55 -9.34
C LEU A 22 0.23 2.52 -8.54
N ASP A 23 -0.95 2.84 -9.07
CA ASP A 23 -1.97 3.61 -8.36
C ASP A 23 -3.26 2.78 -8.29
N ILE A 24 -3.59 2.36 -7.07
CA ILE A 24 -4.80 1.60 -6.75
C ILE A 24 -5.66 2.36 -5.73
N ARG A 25 -5.57 3.69 -5.68
CA ARG A 25 -6.48 4.52 -4.89
C ARG A 25 -7.92 4.36 -5.37
N GLY A 26 -8.87 4.47 -4.44
CA GLY A 26 -10.30 4.31 -4.74
C GLY A 26 -10.75 2.88 -5.03
N THR A 27 -9.84 1.90 -4.92
CA THR A 27 -10.19 0.47 -4.96
C THR A 27 -10.54 -0.06 -3.58
N GLN A 28 -11.09 -1.28 -3.51
CA GLN A 28 -11.39 -1.99 -2.26
C GLN A 28 -10.37 -3.10 -1.96
N VAL A 29 -9.17 -3.01 -2.54
CA VAL A 29 -8.09 -3.95 -2.27
C VAL A 29 -7.70 -3.86 -0.80
N THR A 30 -7.68 -5.02 -0.12
CA THR A 30 -7.30 -5.14 1.29
C THR A 30 -6.01 -5.93 1.45
N ASP A 31 -5.88 -7.03 0.71
CA ASP A 31 -4.65 -7.80 0.62
C ASP A 31 -3.74 -7.23 -0.49
N ILE A 32 -2.56 -6.83 -0.08
CA ILE A 32 -1.52 -6.27 -0.96
C ILE A 32 -0.28 -7.17 -1.02
N SER A 33 -0.38 -8.43 -0.56
CA SER A 33 0.71 -9.41 -0.55
C SER A 33 1.42 -9.56 -1.90
N VAL A 34 0.68 -9.46 -3.01
CA VAL A 34 1.18 -9.53 -4.40
C VAL A 34 2.26 -8.48 -4.68
N LEU A 35 2.24 -7.34 -4.00
CA LEU A 35 3.18 -6.24 -4.24
C LEU A 35 4.63 -6.57 -3.84
N LYS A 36 4.87 -7.58 -2.99
CA LYS A 36 6.22 -7.95 -2.51
C LYS A 36 7.21 -8.30 -3.63
N GLY A 37 6.72 -8.86 -4.73
CA GLY A 37 7.54 -9.34 -5.85
C GLY A 37 7.69 -8.34 -6.99
N LEU A 38 7.10 -7.15 -6.89
CA LEU A 38 7.08 -6.18 -7.97
C LEU A 38 8.20 -5.15 -7.81
N PRO A 39 8.87 -4.71 -8.90
CA PRO A 39 9.94 -3.72 -8.85
C PRO A 39 9.40 -2.28 -8.71
N LEU A 40 8.43 -2.06 -7.81
CA LEU A 40 7.73 -0.79 -7.65
C LEU A 40 8.65 0.28 -7.08
N LYS A 41 8.60 1.48 -7.68
CA LYS A 41 9.25 2.71 -7.21
C LYS A 41 8.24 3.68 -6.61
N TYR A 42 7.03 3.74 -7.14
CA TYR A 42 5.97 4.65 -6.70
C TYR A 42 4.67 3.89 -6.52
N LEU A 43 4.08 4.00 -5.33
CA LEU A 43 2.87 3.27 -4.97
C LEU A 43 1.85 4.20 -4.31
N TYR A 44 0.62 4.18 -4.80
CA TYR A 44 -0.53 4.76 -4.12
C TYR A 44 -1.52 3.67 -3.73
N LEU A 45 -1.76 3.54 -2.42
CA LEU A 45 -2.61 2.54 -1.79
C LEU A 45 -4.05 3.05 -1.60
N PRO A 46 -5.06 2.15 -1.63
CA PRO A 46 -6.39 2.48 -1.14
C PRO A 46 -6.38 2.62 0.38
N ASN A 47 -7.41 3.31 0.91
CA ASN A 47 -7.62 3.45 2.35
C ASN A 47 -7.93 2.11 3.06
N THR A 48 -8.32 1.09 2.30
CA THR A 48 -8.68 -0.25 2.77
C THR A 48 -7.48 -1.18 2.92
N ALA A 49 -6.30 -0.81 2.42
CA ALA A 49 -5.12 -1.67 2.44
C ALA A 49 -4.72 -2.01 3.90
N LYS A 50 -4.51 -3.30 4.15
CA LYS A 50 -4.08 -3.82 5.46
C LYS A 50 -2.65 -4.32 5.40
N ASN A 51 -2.04 -4.52 6.58
CA ASN A 51 -0.71 -5.11 6.73
C ASN A 51 0.37 -4.41 5.89
N ILE A 52 0.33 -3.08 5.82
CA ILE A 52 1.24 -2.28 5.00
C ILE A 52 2.72 -2.52 5.30
N GLU A 53 3.06 -3.06 6.46
CA GLU A 53 4.41 -3.50 6.86
C GLU A 53 5.10 -4.39 5.81
N ILE A 54 4.34 -5.14 5.00
CA ILE A 54 4.92 -5.92 3.90
C ILE A 54 5.72 -5.06 2.92
N LEU A 55 5.40 -3.78 2.80
CA LEU A 55 6.06 -2.86 1.87
C LEU A 55 7.49 -2.56 2.31
N ARG A 56 7.86 -2.83 3.58
CA ARG A 56 9.27 -2.75 4.03
C ARG A 56 10.18 -3.75 3.31
N SER A 57 9.64 -4.83 2.76
CA SER A 57 10.43 -5.78 1.97
C SER A 57 10.58 -5.35 0.51
N VAL A 58 9.80 -4.38 0.03
CA VAL A 58 9.90 -3.85 -1.35
C VAL A 58 10.95 -2.75 -1.39
N LYS A 59 12.22 -3.16 -1.53
CA LYS A 59 13.39 -2.27 -1.41
C LYS A 59 13.52 -1.24 -2.53
N THR A 60 12.79 -1.40 -3.63
CA THR A 60 12.81 -0.48 -4.77
C THR A 60 11.93 0.76 -4.57
N LEU A 61 11.04 0.74 -3.56
CA LEU A 61 10.11 1.84 -3.31
C LEU A 61 10.86 3.12 -2.95
N LYS A 62 10.47 4.21 -3.62
CA LYS A 62 10.90 5.58 -3.35
C LYS A 62 9.77 6.40 -2.74
N SER A 63 8.52 6.11 -3.12
CA SER A 63 7.36 6.83 -2.58
C SER A 63 6.16 5.94 -2.29
N ILE A 64 5.49 6.23 -1.17
CA ILE A 64 4.21 5.64 -0.77
C ILE A 64 3.22 6.78 -0.52
N ASN A 65 2.08 6.77 -1.21
CA ASN A 65 1.03 7.79 -1.10
C ASN A 65 1.54 9.23 -1.27
N GLY A 66 2.49 9.43 -2.19
CA GLY A 66 3.09 10.74 -2.50
C GLY A 66 4.09 11.26 -1.46
N LYS A 67 4.48 10.42 -0.48
CA LYS A 67 5.54 10.74 0.49
C LYS A 67 6.78 9.92 0.19
N ASP A 68 7.96 10.45 0.52
CA ASP A 68 9.17 9.63 0.57
C ASP A 68 8.98 8.44 1.52
N VAL A 69 9.60 7.30 1.21
CA VAL A 69 9.46 6.07 2.02
C VAL A 69 9.93 6.27 3.46
N ALA A 70 11.02 7.02 3.69
CA ALA A 70 11.50 7.29 5.04
C ALA A 70 10.50 8.16 5.83
N ASP A 71 9.95 9.19 5.19
CA ASP A 71 8.93 10.05 5.80
C ASP A 71 7.64 9.30 6.10
N PHE A 72 7.23 8.40 5.21
CA PHE A 72 6.05 7.57 5.39
C PHE A 72 6.20 6.68 6.62
N TRP A 73 7.30 5.92 6.71
CA TRP A 73 7.56 5.04 7.86
C TRP A 73 7.80 5.80 9.14
N GLY A 74 8.55 6.90 9.10
CA GLY A 74 8.78 7.74 10.28
C GLY A 74 7.48 8.28 10.89
N LYS A 75 6.48 8.60 10.06
CA LYS A 75 5.14 9.01 10.55
C LYS A 75 4.31 7.82 11.04
N HIS A 76 4.39 6.68 10.35
CA HIS A 76 3.69 5.46 10.73
C HIS A 76 4.16 4.94 12.09
N ASP A 77 5.47 4.81 12.27
CA ASP A 77 6.10 4.24 13.46
C ASP A 77 5.84 5.11 14.70
N LYS A 78 5.92 6.44 14.55
CA LYS A 78 5.50 7.38 15.62
C LYS A 78 4.03 7.21 16.02
N LYS A 79 3.14 7.01 15.04
CA LYS A 79 1.71 6.81 15.31
C LYS A 79 1.45 5.47 16.02
N LEU A 80 2.24 4.44 15.77
CA LEU A 80 2.14 3.16 16.49
C LEU A 80 2.50 3.34 17.97
N ILE A 81 3.64 3.98 18.26
CA ILE A 81 4.09 4.25 19.64
C ILE A 81 3.00 5.00 20.43
N LEU A 82 2.46 6.09 19.86
CA LEU A 82 1.42 6.89 20.52
C LEU A 82 0.12 6.11 20.78
N LYS A 83 -0.19 5.10 19.95
CA LYS A 83 -1.36 4.24 20.17
C LYS A 83 -1.14 3.25 21.31
N GLU A 84 0.07 2.72 21.44
CA GLU A 84 0.42 1.78 22.51
C GLU A 84 0.43 2.47 23.88
N ASP A 85 0.87 3.73 23.95
CA ASP A 85 0.86 4.51 25.19
C ASP A 85 -0.55 4.89 25.67
N TYR A 86 -1.53 5.02 24.78
CA TYR A 86 -2.93 5.32 25.16
C TYR A 86 -3.72 4.08 25.65
N GLN A 87 -3.21 2.87 25.39
CA GLN A 87 -3.86 1.61 25.80
C GLN A 87 -3.31 1.07 27.14
N LYS A 88 -2.40 1.79 27.79
CA LYS A 88 -1.92 1.52 29.16
C LYS A 88 -2.61 2.45 30.15
#